data_AF-A0A3S0DSP7-F1
#
_entry.id   AF-A0A3S0DSP7-F1
#
_cell.length_a   1.000
_cell.length_b   1.000
_cell.length_c   1.000
_cell.angle_alpha   90.00
_cell.angle_beta   90.00
_cell.angle_gamma   90.00
#
_symmetry.space_group_name_H-M   'P 1'
#
loop_
_entity.id
_entity.type
_entity.pdbx_description
1 polymer ?
#
loop_
_entity_poly.entity_id
_entity_poly.type
_entity_poly.pdbx_seq_one_letter_code
_entity_poly.pdbx_strand_id
1 'polypeptide(L)'
;MKINYRILAGINNDDEFYFIEVNNDKYFSMSGFCIKPLELEEAKNESFESIKSMVEDETNNINTLYLRNIGDIVNDIISYDGDLSGLDTSLYPNSVEYNGNEYVFESMSCGQHIEKELKHYFIDISDYNTLMSMWDKYHLKEIDLIRDLTADENNVLNKMYTLNSDNVTNDLLIKGLKILEL
;
A
#
# COMPACT_ATOMS: atom_id res chain seq x y z
N MET A 1 20.22 15.22 3.17
CA MET A 1 18.77 15.50 3.35
C MET A 1 18.13 14.21 2.90
N LYS A 2 17.50 13.48 3.81
CA LYS A 2 17.05 12.11 3.56
C LYS A 2 15.91 12.17 2.56
N ILE A 3 16.15 11.83 1.31
CA ILE A 3 15.10 11.88 0.31
C ILE A 3 14.66 10.45 -0.01
N ASN A 4 13.58 10.06 0.65
CA ASN A 4 12.79 8.90 0.30
C ASN A 4 11.66 9.40 -0.59
N TYR A 5 11.55 8.88 -1.80
CA TYR A 5 10.40 9.14 -2.68
C TYR A 5 9.52 7.92 -2.68
N ARG A 6 8.21 8.17 -2.67
CA ARG A 6 7.18 7.16 -2.82
C ARG A 6 6.40 7.49 -4.09
N ILE A 7 6.47 6.60 -5.06
CA ILE A 7 5.90 6.80 -6.38
C ILE A 7 4.76 5.82 -6.54
N LEU A 8 3.54 6.30 -6.76
CA LEU A 8 2.43 5.46 -7.21
C LEU A 8 2.69 5.11 -8.67
N ALA A 9 3.22 3.91 -8.93
CA ALA A 9 3.68 3.50 -10.24
C ALA A 9 2.52 3.04 -11.13
N GLY A 10 1.49 2.42 -10.54
CA GLY A 10 0.38 1.87 -11.29
C GLY A 10 -0.58 1.01 -10.47
N ILE A 11 -1.34 0.18 -11.19
CA ILE A 11 -2.27 -0.81 -10.65
C ILE A 11 -1.82 -2.19 -11.16
N ASN A 12 -1.68 -3.16 -10.27
CA ASN A 12 -1.30 -4.54 -10.65
C ASN A 12 -2.52 -5.35 -11.14
N ASN A 13 -2.34 -6.66 -11.36
CA ASN A 13 -3.40 -7.53 -11.87
C ASN A 13 -4.44 -7.93 -10.80
N ASP A 14 -4.12 -7.71 -9.52
CA ASP A 14 -4.98 -7.99 -8.37
C ASP A 14 -5.76 -6.74 -7.92
N ASP A 15 -5.80 -5.71 -8.77
CA ASP A 15 -6.47 -4.43 -8.53
C ASP A 15 -5.89 -3.64 -7.33
N GLU A 16 -4.61 -3.84 -7.04
CA GLU A 16 -3.87 -3.15 -5.99
C GLU A 16 -3.05 -1.99 -6.57
N PHE A 17 -2.94 -0.90 -5.82
CA PHE A 17 -2.05 0.22 -6.12
C PHE A 17 -0.61 -0.16 -5.78
N TYR A 18 0.26 -0.18 -6.80
CA TYR A 18 1.66 -0.49 -6.62
C TYR A 18 2.49 0.78 -6.43
N PHE A 19 3.21 0.83 -5.32
CA PHE A 19 4.14 1.89 -4.98
C PHE A 19 5.58 1.42 -5.07
N ILE A 20 6.43 2.32 -5.54
CA ILE A 20 7.88 2.18 -5.54
C ILE A 20 8.46 3.22 -4.57
N GLU A 21 9.29 2.76 -3.64
CA GLU A 21 10.05 3.61 -2.75
C GLU A 21 11.52 3.60 -3.14
N VAL A 22 12.11 4.78 -3.31
CA VAL A 22 13.54 4.95 -3.62
C VAL A 22 14.19 5.85 -2.59
N ASN A 23 15.34 5.43 -2.07
CA ASN A 23 16.25 6.28 -1.31
C ASN A 23 17.52 6.47 -2.13
N ASN A 24 17.90 7.74 -2.30
CA ASN A 24 19.10 8.13 -3.02
C ASN A 24 19.90 9.23 -2.30
N ASP A 25 20.03 9.17 -0.96
CA ASP A 25 20.87 10.11 -0.21
C ASP A 25 22.37 9.73 -0.24
N LYS A 26 22.78 8.69 0.50
CA LYS A 26 24.18 8.21 0.53
C LYS A 26 24.35 6.82 -0.09
N TYR A 27 23.32 6.00 0.05
CA TYR A 27 23.23 4.66 -0.50
C TYR A 27 22.01 4.60 -1.38
N PHE A 28 22.06 3.75 -2.40
CA PHE A 28 20.88 3.45 -3.19
C PHE A 28 20.09 2.35 -2.49
N SER A 29 18.79 2.55 -2.30
CA SER A 29 17.88 1.45 -1.96
C SER A 29 16.55 1.63 -2.66
N MET A 30 15.95 0.51 -3.02
CA MET A 30 14.65 0.48 -3.66
C MET A 30 13.79 -0.62 -3.04
N SER A 31 12.54 -0.30 -2.76
CA SER A 31 11.52 -1.20 -2.21
C SER A 31 10.19 -0.96 -2.90
N GLY A 32 9.29 -1.92 -2.80
CA GLY A 32 7.99 -1.89 -3.43
C GLY A 32 6.94 -2.40 -2.47
N PHE A 33 5.73 -1.88 -2.61
CA PHE A 33 4.61 -2.30 -1.78
C PHE A 33 3.29 -2.08 -2.51
N CYS A 34 2.28 -2.87 -2.14
CA CYS A 34 0.94 -2.77 -2.70
C CYS A 34 -0.06 -2.41 -1.61
N ILE A 35 -1.03 -1.58 -1.99
CA ILE A 35 -2.20 -1.32 -1.16
C ILE A 35 -3.48 -1.56 -1.97
N LYS A 36 -4.50 -2.12 -1.33
CA LYS A 36 -5.80 -2.38 -1.94
C LYS A 36 -6.82 -1.36 -1.43
N PRO A 37 -7.53 -0.64 -2.32
CA PRO A 37 -8.61 0.23 -1.88
C PRO A 37 -9.80 -0.58 -1.36
N LEU A 38 -10.35 -0.15 -0.24
CA LEU A 38 -11.59 -0.65 0.34
C LEU A 38 -12.47 0.54 0.70
N GLU A 39 -13.77 0.45 0.41
CA GLU A 39 -14.72 1.43 0.93
C GLU A 39 -14.75 1.33 2.46
N LEU A 40 -14.81 2.48 3.17
CA LEU A 40 -14.69 2.51 4.62
C LEU A 40 -15.72 1.62 5.33
N GLU A 41 -16.96 1.59 4.86
CA GLU A 41 -18.01 0.75 5.46
C GLU A 41 -17.79 -0.74 5.21
N GLU A 42 -17.21 -1.11 4.05
CA GLU A 42 -16.78 -2.48 3.78
C GLU A 42 -15.62 -2.87 4.71
N ALA A 43 -14.61 -2.00 4.84
CA ALA A 43 -13.44 -2.20 5.70
C ALA A 43 -13.83 -2.38 7.19
N LYS A 44 -14.81 -1.60 7.68
CA LYS A 44 -15.38 -1.76 9.03
C LYS A 44 -16.07 -3.11 9.20
N ASN A 45 -16.83 -3.54 8.20
CA ASN A 45 -17.55 -4.79 8.25
C ASN A 45 -16.58 -6.00 8.20
N GLU A 46 -15.52 -5.92 7.39
CA GLU A 46 -14.45 -6.93 7.37
C GLU A 46 -13.72 -7.00 8.72
N SER A 47 -13.40 -5.84 9.30
CA SER A 47 -12.79 -5.74 10.65
C SER A 47 -13.67 -6.41 11.70
N PHE A 48 -14.98 -6.12 11.69
CA PHE A 48 -15.95 -6.73 12.59
C PHE A 48 -16.01 -8.26 12.46
N GLU A 49 -16.17 -8.77 11.23
CA GLU A 49 -16.29 -10.21 11.01
C GLU A 49 -14.96 -10.96 11.30
N SER A 50 -13.81 -10.33 11.06
CA SER A 50 -12.50 -10.87 11.42
C SER A 50 -12.36 -11.08 12.93
N ILE A 51 -12.63 -10.03 13.72
CA ILE A 51 -12.57 -10.11 15.19
C ILE A 51 -13.59 -11.10 15.72
N LYS A 52 -14.81 -11.10 15.17
CA LYS A 52 -15.86 -12.05 15.53
C LYS A 52 -15.41 -13.49 15.31
N SER A 53 -14.80 -13.80 14.16
CA SER A 53 -14.25 -15.13 13.89
C SER A 53 -13.19 -15.52 14.92
N MET A 54 -12.29 -14.61 15.28
CA MET A 54 -11.26 -14.86 16.31
C MET A 54 -11.90 -15.15 17.68
N VAL A 55 -12.89 -14.36 18.08
CA VAL A 55 -13.61 -14.56 19.35
C VAL A 55 -14.39 -15.88 19.34
N GLU A 56 -15.07 -16.21 18.23
CA GLU A 56 -15.77 -17.49 18.06
C GLU A 56 -14.81 -18.68 18.21
N ASP A 57 -13.65 -18.64 17.56
CA ASP A 57 -12.64 -19.68 17.66
C ASP A 57 -12.08 -19.82 19.09
N GLU A 58 -11.82 -18.72 19.79
CA GLU A 58 -11.39 -18.77 21.19
C GLU A 58 -12.48 -19.30 22.12
N THR A 59 -13.74 -18.89 21.93
CA THR A 59 -14.88 -19.35 22.73
C THR A 59 -15.21 -20.82 22.51
N ASN A 60 -14.95 -21.36 21.32
CA ASN A 60 -15.10 -22.80 21.07
C ASN A 60 -14.00 -23.64 21.74
N ASN A 61 -12.81 -23.06 21.90
CA ASN A 61 -11.66 -23.72 22.55
C ASN A 61 -11.71 -23.68 24.08
N ILE A 62 -12.38 -22.67 24.64
CA ILE A 62 -12.54 -22.52 26.09
C ILE A 62 -14.00 -22.87 26.38
N ASN A 63 -14.24 -23.95 27.12
CA ASN A 63 -15.58 -24.45 27.48
C ASN A 63 -16.30 -23.50 28.47
N THR A 64 -16.44 -22.23 28.11
CA THR A 64 -16.89 -21.11 28.93
C THR A 64 -18.23 -20.60 28.42
N LEU A 65 -19.22 -20.59 29.33
CA LEU A 65 -20.42 -19.79 29.15
C LEU A 65 -20.03 -18.30 29.21
N TYR A 66 -19.83 -17.67 28.06
CA TYR A 66 -19.87 -16.22 27.98
C TYR A 66 -21.32 -15.76 28.23
N LEU A 67 -21.51 -14.93 29.27
CA LEU A 67 -22.82 -14.34 29.60
C LEU A 67 -23.22 -13.21 28.63
N ARG A 68 -22.29 -12.77 27.77
CA ARG A 68 -22.49 -11.73 26.76
C ARG A 68 -22.56 -12.37 25.39
N ASN A 69 -23.34 -11.78 24.49
CA ASN A 69 -23.37 -12.22 23.11
C ASN A 69 -22.03 -11.85 22.43
N ILE A 70 -21.60 -12.63 21.44
CA ILE A 70 -20.30 -12.43 20.76
C ILE A 70 -20.23 -11.06 20.08
N GLY A 71 -21.33 -10.60 19.47
CA GLY A 71 -21.38 -9.28 18.82
C GLY A 71 -21.10 -8.12 19.78
N ASP A 72 -21.58 -8.18 21.03
CA ASP A 72 -21.31 -7.18 22.06
C ASP A 72 -19.82 -7.18 22.44
N ILE A 73 -19.17 -8.36 22.47
CA ILE A 73 -17.74 -8.46 22.75
C ILE A 73 -16.94 -7.83 21.61
N VAL A 74 -17.30 -8.12 20.36
CA VAL A 74 -16.66 -7.53 19.16
C VAL A 74 -16.81 -6.01 19.17
N ASN A 75 -18.03 -5.51 19.44
CA ASN A 75 -18.28 -4.07 19.53
C ASN A 75 -17.46 -3.41 20.65
N ASP A 76 -17.29 -4.07 21.80
CA ASP A 76 -16.42 -3.55 22.88
C ASP A 76 -14.96 -3.47 22.43
N ILE A 77 -14.44 -4.49 21.73
CA ILE A 77 -13.07 -4.50 21.18
C ILE A 77 -12.90 -3.35 20.19
N ILE A 78 -13.81 -3.23 19.22
CA ILE A 78 -13.79 -2.14 18.22
C ILE A 78 -13.86 -0.76 18.90
N SER A 79 -14.69 -0.60 19.93
CA SER A 79 -14.79 0.67 20.65
C SER A 79 -13.49 1.09 21.35
N TYR A 80 -12.62 0.12 21.66
CA TYR A 80 -11.35 0.35 22.34
C TYR A 80 -10.17 0.47 21.36
N ASP A 81 -10.11 -0.40 20.34
CA ASP A 81 -8.99 -0.49 19.39
C ASP A 81 -9.22 0.32 18.09
N GLY A 82 -10.47 0.64 17.78
CA GLY A 82 -10.88 1.40 16.60
C GLY A 82 -11.66 0.58 15.56
N ASP A 83 -12.39 1.30 14.71
CA ASP A 83 -13.30 0.77 13.69
C ASP A 83 -12.63 -0.11 12.62
N LEU A 84 -11.31 0.01 12.46
CA LEU A 84 -10.50 -0.77 11.51
C LEU A 84 -9.59 -1.80 12.23
N SER A 85 -9.92 -2.15 13.47
CA SER A 85 -9.14 -3.12 14.24
C SER A 85 -9.10 -4.48 13.51
N GLY A 86 -7.90 -5.03 13.36
CA GLY A 86 -7.68 -6.25 12.58
C GLY A 86 -7.41 -6.03 11.09
N LEU A 87 -7.59 -4.82 10.55
CA LEU A 87 -7.21 -4.45 9.18
C LEU A 87 -5.85 -3.77 9.15
N ASP A 88 -4.90 -4.29 8.37
CA ASP A 88 -3.57 -3.69 8.26
C ASP A 88 -3.58 -2.50 7.28
N THR A 89 -3.62 -1.28 7.80
CA THR A 89 -3.53 -0.04 7.00
C THR A 89 -2.15 0.62 7.10
N SER A 90 -1.14 -0.09 7.62
CA SER A 90 0.14 0.50 8.02
C SER A 90 0.99 1.05 6.87
N LEU A 91 0.85 0.51 5.65
CA LEU A 91 1.58 1.00 4.48
C LEU A 91 1.06 2.36 3.98
N TYR A 92 -0.24 2.60 4.14
CA TYR A 92 -0.91 3.83 3.72
C TYR A 92 -2.10 4.16 4.64
N PRO A 93 -1.86 4.86 5.76
CA PRO A 93 -2.87 5.09 6.79
C PRO A 93 -3.86 6.23 6.47
N ASN A 94 -3.65 6.96 5.38
CA ASN A 94 -4.55 8.04 4.96
C ASN A 94 -5.72 7.49 4.14
N SER A 95 -6.85 8.19 4.16
CA SER A 95 -8.00 7.90 3.31
C SER A 95 -8.12 8.88 2.14
N VAL A 96 -8.94 8.53 1.17
CA VAL A 96 -9.30 9.37 0.01
C VAL A 96 -10.81 9.34 -0.20
N GLU A 97 -11.43 10.50 -0.41
CA GLU A 97 -12.85 10.59 -0.78
C GLU A 97 -13.01 10.49 -2.30
N TYR A 98 -13.91 9.62 -2.77
CA TYR A 98 -14.27 9.47 -4.17
C TYR A 98 -15.74 9.09 -4.32
N ASN A 99 -16.46 9.76 -5.22
CA ASN A 99 -17.90 9.56 -5.46
C ASN A 99 -18.80 9.65 -4.20
N GLY A 100 -18.37 10.40 -3.17
CA GLY A 100 -19.10 10.55 -1.90
C GLY A 100 -18.86 9.43 -0.89
N ASN A 101 -17.99 8.47 -1.23
CA ASN A 101 -17.54 7.41 -0.34
C ASN A 101 -16.10 7.69 0.10
N GLU A 102 -15.77 7.32 1.34
CA GLU A 102 -14.41 7.34 1.85
C GLU A 102 -13.75 5.98 1.59
N TYR A 103 -12.56 5.98 0.99
CA TYR A 103 -11.77 4.78 0.76
C TYR A 103 -10.55 4.78 1.67
N VAL A 104 -10.34 3.65 2.33
CA VAL A 104 -9.13 3.31 3.08
C VAL A 104 -8.32 2.29 2.29
N PHE A 105 -7.10 2.00 2.73
CA PHE A 105 -6.18 1.18 1.98
C PHE A 105 -5.60 0.06 2.84
N GLU A 106 -5.96 -1.18 2.50
CA GLU A 106 -5.39 -2.38 3.11
C GLU A 106 -3.99 -2.63 2.57
N SER A 107 -3.09 -3.04 3.44
CA SER A 107 -1.70 -3.36 3.16
C SER A 107 -1.61 -4.79 2.64
N MET A 108 -1.21 -4.96 1.38
CA MET A 108 -1.20 -6.28 0.73
C MET A 108 0.19 -6.91 0.71
N SER A 109 1.15 -6.16 0.18
CA SER A 109 2.53 -6.62 0.00
C SER A 109 3.50 -5.51 0.37
N CYS A 110 4.66 -5.84 0.95
CA CYS A 110 5.62 -4.83 1.41
C CYS A 110 7.10 -5.27 1.24
N GLY A 111 8.01 -4.29 1.41
CA GLY A 111 9.44 -4.54 1.44
C GLY A 111 10.05 -4.84 0.06
N GLN A 112 10.44 -6.09 -0.17
CA GLN A 112 11.05 -6.54 -1.44
C GLN A 112 10.01 -6.98 -2.48
N HIS A 113 8.77 -6.48 -2.35
CA HIS A 113 7.72 -6.78 -3.31
C HIS A 113 8.00 -6.12 -4.66
N ILE A 114 7.85 -6.90 -5.73
CA ILE A 114 8.07 -6.43 -7.09
C ILE A 114 6.91 -6.81 -7.99
N GLU A 115 6.38 -5.81 -8.68
CA GLU A 115 5.49 -5.99 -9.83
C GLU A 115 6.32 -5.84 -11.10
N LYS A 116 6.54 -6.91 -11.87
CA LYS A 116 7.28 -6.79 -13.13
C LYS A 116 6.42 -6.17 -14.24
N GLU A 117 5.10 -6.31 -14.14
CA GLU A 117 4.15 -5.81 -15.10
C GLU A 117 2.94 -5.25 -14.34
N LEU A 118 2.38 -4.16 -14.85
CA LEU A 118 1.17 -3.54 -14.30
C LEU A 118 0.03 -3.61 -15.31
N LYS A 119 -1.18 -3.76 -14.80
CA LYS A 119 -2.44 -3.63 -15.56
C LYS A 119 -2.64 -2.18 -16.03
N HIS A 120 -2.23 -1.21 -15.22
CA HIS A 120 -2.26 0.21 -15.56
C HIS A 120 -1.01 0.93 -15.04
N TYR A 121 -0.46 1.85 -15.82
CA TYR A 121 0.73 2.63 -15.45
C TYR A 121 0.36 4.10 -15.24
N PHE A 122 0.76 4.66 -14.10
CA PHE A 122 0.64 6.10 -13.82
C PHE A 122 1.90 6.89 -14.17
N ILE A 123 3.00 6.19 -14.42
CA ILE A 123 4.25 6.74 -14.95
C ILE A 123 4.52 6.21 -16.36
N ASP A 124 5.42 6.86 -17.09
CA ASP A 124 5.80 6.39 -18.43
C ASP A 124 6.40 4.97 -18.35
N ILE A 125 5.99 4.09 -19.28
CA ILE A 125 6.43 2.69 -19.30
C ILE A 125 7.95 2.57 -19.44
N SER A 126 8.60 3.48 -20.18
CA SER A 126 10.07 3.47 -20.30
C SER A 126 10.76 3.87 -19.00
N ASP A 127 10.19 4.83 -18.27
CA ASP A 127 10.67 5.21 -16.94
C ASP A 127 10.44 4.05 -15.95
N TYR A 128 9.29 3.37 -16.02
CA TYR A 128 9.01 2.16 -15.22
C TYR A 128 10.01 1.04 -15.48
N ASN A 129 10.26 0.72 -16.75
CA ASN A 129 11.24 -0.31 -17.12
C ASN A 129 12.65 0.04 -16.63
N THR A 130 12.99 1.33 -16.63
CA THR A 130 14.27 1.80 -16.06
C THR A 130 14.31 1.55 -14.56
N LEU A 131 13.22 1.87 -13.82
CA LEU A 131 13.10 1.58 -12.40
C LEU A 131 13.21 0.07 -12.11
N MET A 132 12.56 -0.78 -12.91
CA MET A 132 12.66 -2.24 -12.76
C MET A 132 14.08 -2.77 -13.04
N SER A 133 14.81 -2.17 -13.98
CA SER A 133 16.21 -2.51 -14.19
C SER A 133 17.09 -2.09 -13.01
N MET A 134 16.84 -0.91 -12.44
CA MET A 134 17.53 -0.43 -11.23
C MET A 134 17.26 -1.34 -10.03
N TRP A 135 16.01 -1.80 -9.88
CA TRP A 135 15.64 -2.78 -8.87
C TRP A 135 16.49 -4.03 -8.97
N ASP A 136 16.60 -4.62 -10.16
CA ASP A 136 17.35 -5.85 -10.39
C ASP A 136 18.82 -5.65 -10.04
N LYS A 137 19.44 -4.57 -10.53
CA LYS A 137 20.84 -4.23 -10.23
C LYS A 137 21.10 -4.04 -8.73
N TYR A 138 20.20 -3.36 -8.02
CA TYR A 138 20.34 -3.18 -6.57
C TYR A 138 20.22 -4.49 -5.80
N HIS A 139 19.24 -5.33 -6.14
CA HIS A 139 19.05 -6.62 -5.47
C HIS A 139 20.14 -7.63 -5.82
N LEU A 140 20.78 -7.48 -6.98
CA LEU A 140 22.00 -8.21 -7.38
C LEU A 140 23.30 -7.60 -6.82
N LYS A 141 23.22 -6.50 -6.06
CA LYS A 141 24.38 -5.79 -5.47
C LYS A 141 25.35 -5.21 -6.50
N GLU A 142 24.83 -4.86 -7.68
CA GLU A 142 25.56 -4.13 -8.71
C GLU A 142 25.52 -2.61 -8.49
N ILE A 143 24.52 -2.13 -7.75
CA ILE A 143 24.40 -0.74 -7.29
C ILE A 143 24.34 -0.75 -5.76
N ASP A 144 25.28 -0.08 -5.11
CA ASP A 144 25.23 0.19 -3.66
C ASP A 144 25.24 1.69 -3.37
N LEU A 145 25.85 2.48 -4.27
CA LEU A 145 25.98 3.93 -4.14
C LEU A 145 25.33 4.63 -5.35
N ILE A 146 24.84 5.85 -5.13
CA ILE A 146 24.21 6.66 -6.18
C ILE A 146 25.15 6.95 -7.34
N ARG A 147 26.46 7.06 -7.06
CA ARG A 147 27.48 7.26 -8.10
C ARG A 147 27.59 6.08 -9.08
N ASP A 148 27.03 4.93 -8.73
CA ASP A 148 27.00 3.74 -9.57
C ASP A 148 25.83 3.82 -10.57
N LEU A 149 24.91 4.78 -10.41
CA LEU A 149 23.81 5.04 -11.34
C LEU A 149 24.32 5.72 -12.62
N THR A 150 23.77 5.28 -13.75
CA THR A 150 23.93 5.91 -15.05
C THR A 150 23.23 7.27 -15.12
N ALA A 151 23.53 8.06 -16.17
CA ALA A 151 22.87 9.34 -16.38
C ALA A 151 21.36 9.19 -16.60
N ASP A 152 20.94 8.15 -17.31
CA ASP A 152 19.52 7.89 -17.59
C ASP A 152 18.76 7.49 -16.32
N GLU A 153 19.33 6.63 -15.49
CA GLU A 153 18.75 6.26 -14.19
C GLU A 153 18.61 7.48 -13.27
N ASN A 154 19.63 8.35 -13.21
CA ASN A 154 19.54 9.60 -12.47
C ASN A 154 18.46 10.53 -13.01
N ASN A 155 18.30 10.61 -14.34
CA ASN A 155 17.24 11.40 -14.95
C ASN A 155 15.85 10.88 -14.57
N VAL A 156 15.64 9.56 -14.58
CA VAL A 156 14.39 8.95 -14.14
C VAL A 156 14.11 9.28 -12.67
N LEU A 157 15.09 9.11 -11.77
CA LEU A 157 14.90 9.48 -10.36
C LEU A 157 14.57 10.96 -10.16
N ASN A 158 15.20 11.85 -10.93
CA ASN A 158 14.91 13.28 -10.88
C ASN A 158 13.50 13.62 -11.38
N LYS A 159 12.97 12.90 -12.37
CA LYS A 159 11.56 13.03 -12.77
C LYS A 159 10.65 12.59 -11.62
N MET A 160 10.94 11.44 -11.01
CA MET A 160 10.13 10.89 -9.92
C MET A 160 10.09 11.80 -8.69
N TYR A 161 11.19 12.52 -8.41
CA TYR A 161 11.21 13.58 -7.38
C TYR A 161 10.05 14.56 -7.55
N THR A 162 9.80 15.01 -8.78
CA THR A 162 8.77 16.02 -9.07
C THR A 162 7.35 15.49 -8.94
N LEU A 163 7.18 14.16 -8.98
CA LEU A 163 5.88 13.48 -8.83
C LEU A 163 5.58 13.13 -7.38
N ASN A 164 6.57 13.18 -6.49
CA ASN A 164 6.48 12.80 -5.08
C ASN A 164 5.90 13.94 -4.21
N SER A 165 4.62 14.26 -4.42
CA SER A 165 3.86 15.14 -3.53
C SER A 165 2.50 14.53 -3.19
N ASP A 166 2.05 14.70 -1.95
CA ASP A 166 0.81 14.10 -1.46
C ASP A 166 -0.41 14.45 -2.33
N ASN A 167 -0.47 15.68 -2.86
CA ASN A 167 -1.55 16.10 -3.77
C ASN A 167 -1.55 15.29 -5.08
N VAL A 168 -0.37 15.07 -5.67
CA VAL A 168 -0.25 14.25 -6.90
C VAL A 168 -0.63 12.81 -6.60
N THR A 169 -0.19 12.28 -5.45
CA THR A 169 -0.55 10.91 -5.03
C THR A 169 -2.06 10.76 -4.86
N ASN A 170 -2.73 11.69 -4.17
CA ASN A 170 -4.18 11.64 -3.98
C ASN A 170 -4.94 11.72 -5.31
N ASP A 171 -4.53 12.63 -6.21
CA ASP A 171 -5.13 12.72 -7.55
C ASP A 171 -4.97 11.41 -8.35
N LEU A 172 -3.83 10.73 -8.21
CA LEU A 172 -3.59 9.44 -8.85
C LEU A 172 -4.40 8.31 -8.20
N LEU A 173 -4.53 8.29 -6.87
CA LEU A 173 -5.40 7.34 -6.17
C LEU A 173 -6.86 7.49 -6.63
N ILE A 174 -7.38 8.72 -6.71
CA ILE A 174 -8.73 8.99 -7.23
C ILE A 174 -8.88 8.50 -8.68
N LYS A 175 -7.90 8.77 -9.55
CA LYS A 175 -7.90 8.23 -10.92
C LYS A 175 -7.89 6.71 -10.93
N GLY A 176 -7.17 6.11 -9.99
CA GLY A 176 -7.10 4.68 -9.79
C GLY A 176 -8.43 4.06 -9.41
N LEU A 177 -9.11 4.62 -8.39
CA LEU A 177 -10.45 4.21 -7.99
C LEU A 177 -11.43 4.26 -9.17
N LYS A 178 -11.32 5.31 -10.00
CA LYS A 178 -12.08 5.41 -11.24
C LYS A 178 -11.77 4.31 -12.26
N ILE A 179 -10.50 3.92 -12.42
CA ILE A 179 -10.09 2.84 -13.34
C ILE A 179 -10.59 1.48 -12.85
N LEU A 180 -10.64 1.28 -11.53
CA LEU A 180 -11.17 0.07 -10.90
C LEU A 180 -12.70 0.01 -10.89
N GLU A 181 -13.38 1.06 -11.36
CA GLU A 181 -14.84 1.17 -11.37
C GLU A 181 -15.48 1.03 -9.98
N LEU A 182 -14.78 1.53 -8.95
CA LEU A 182 -15.26 1.61 -7.57
C LEU A 182 -16.17 2.81 -7.31
#